data_AF-A0A1D1UWK0-F1
#
_entry.id   AF-A0A1D1UWK0-F1
#
_cell.length_a   1.000
_cell.length_b   1.000
_cell.length_c   1.000
_cell.angle_alpha   90.00
_cell.angle_beta   90.00
_cell.angle_gamma   90.00
#
_symmetry.space_group_name_H-M   'P 1'
#
loop_
_entity.id
_entity.type
_entity.pdbx_description
1 polymer ?
#
loop_
_entity_poly.entity_id
_entity_poly.type
_entity_poly.pdbx_seq_one_letter_code
_entity_poly.pdbx_strand_id
1 'polypeptide(L)'
;MLDFSLHLDNPDQTSFLRPSRYLKGGMSQYPYRMMANAVSKGVRVFAGEAVLSIDSGMDTRFVIRTEKRTIVADRIINAIDAFAFGKIAGNVARDIQNTKQFQDLKYTSCATVDAWWDDRFWERSQLLQGNTLLQISNHDECFNLMIIPNYPYVKGSNGTRAAYDDGVCVETWRDLLNSGNASLLREEIRAGMQRVFTDVVVPLPRTVKGTLHYPIGN
;
A
#
# COMPACT_ATOMS: atom_id res chain seq x y z
N MET A 1 11.72 27.42 -17.77
CA MET A 1 12.09 26.41 -18.78
C MET A 1 12.51 25.17 -18.00
N LEU A 2 11.58 24.25 -17.76
CA LEU A 2 11.82 23.00 -17.03
C LEU A 2 11.57 21.90 -18.05
N ASP A 3 12.65 21.33 -18.59
CA ASP A 3 12.60 20.22 -19.52
C ASP A 3 12.51 18.92 -18.71
N PHE A 4 11.34 18.28 -18.78
CA PHE A 4 11.10 16.94 -18.25
C PHE A 4 11.11 15.97 -19.45
N SER A 5 12.29 15.56 -19.87
CA SER A 5 12.43 14.46 -20.82
C SER A 5 12.68 13.16 -20.06
N LEU A 6 11.60 12.41 -19.78
CA LEU A 6 11.64 10.99 -19.42
C LEU A 6 11.72 10.20 -20.73
N HIS A 7 12.93 9.81 -21.13
CA HIS A 7 13.11 8.72 -22.10
C HIS A 7 12.86 7.40 -21.36
N LEU A 8 11.75 6.74 -21.69
CA LEU A 8 11.48 5.36 -21.35
C LEU A 8 11.74 4.56 -22.62
N ASP A 9 12.86 3.85 -22.67
CA ASP A 9 13.07 2.71 -23.57
C ASP A 9 14.26 1.89 -23.06
N ASN A 10 13.98 0.83 -22.29
CA ASN A 10 14.66 -0.47 -22.43
C ASN A 10 13.94 -1.57 -21.62
N PRO A 11 13.62 -2.73 -22.21
CA PRO A 11 12.89 -3.82 -21.55
C PRO A 11 13.78 -4.79 -20.77
N ASP A 12 15.04 -4.44 -20.47
CA ASP A 12 15.91 -5.32 -19.69
C ASP A 12 15.60 -5.22 -18.19
N GLN A 13 15.18 -6.37 -17.66
CA GLN A 13 14.96 -6.65 -16.26
C GLN A 13 16.21 -6.27 -15.45
N THR A 14 16.15 -5.12 -14.77
CA THR A 14 16.81 -4.78 -13.49
C THR A 14 16.96 -3.26 -13.37
N SER A 15 15.96 -2.57 -12.81
CA SER A 15 16.09 -1.14 -12.47
C SER A 15 16.87 -0.96 -11.17
N PHE A 16 18.19 -1.16 -11.23
CA PHE A 16 19.12 -0.64 -10.21
C PHE A 16 19.41 0.84 -10.54
N LEU A 17 19.50 1.73 -9.54
CA LEU A 17 20.34 2.97 -9.51
C LEU A 17 19.72 4.23 -8.87
N ARG A 18 18.53 4.21 -8.26
CA ARG A 18 18.15 5.31 -7.34
C ARG A 18 18.01 4.77 -5.91
N PRO A 19 18.76 5.29 -4.92
CA PRO A 19 18.47 4.95 -3.53
C PRO A 19 17.08 5.47 -3.22
N SER A 20 16.10 4.57 -3.19
CA SER A 20 14.73 4.85 -2.76
C SER A 20 14.77 5.44 -1.36
N ARG A 21 14.70 6.76 -1.21
CA ARG A 21 14.85 7.42 0.10
C ARG A 21 13.66 7.07 0.99
N TYR A 22 13.76 5.96 1.73
CA TYR A 22 12.79 5.63 2.76
C TYR A 22 12.98 6.58 3.94
N LEU A 23 11.87 7.04 4.51
CA LEU A 23 11.90 7.85 5.71
C LEU A 23 12.27 6.99 6.92
N LYS A 24 13.12 7.53 7.79
CA LYS A 24 13.33 6.97 9.14
C LYS A 24 12.00 6.96 9.89
N GLY A 25 11.55 5.78 10.31
CA GLY A 25 10.23 5.59 10.93
C GLY A 25 9.09 5.27 9.96
N GLY A 26 9.40 5.05 8.67
CA GLY A 26 8.45 4.62 7.65
C GLY A 26 7.67 5.76 7.00
N MET A 27 6.94 5.44 5.92
CA MET A 27 6.16 6.42 5.15
C MET A 27 5.04 7.09 5.96
N SER A 28 4.55 6.42 7.02
CA SER A 28 3.54 6.97 7.95
C SER A 28 4.01 8.24 8.69
N GLN A 29 5.30 8.54 8.70
CA GLN A 29 5.82 9.80 9.27
C GLN A 29 5.31 11.04 8.52
N TYR A 30 5.01 10.94 7.22
CA TYR A 30 4.42 12.05 6.46
C TYR A 30 3.05 12.45 7.02
N PRO A 31 2.01 11.57 7.00
CA PRO A 31 0.70 11.95 7.51
C PRO A 31 0.72 12.26 9.01
N TYR A 32 1.57 11.60 9.80
CA TYR A 32 1.72 11.91 11.23
C TYR A 32 2.17 13.35 11.47
N ARG A 33 3.25 13.79 10.78
CA ARG A 33 3.79 15.15 10.92
C ARG A 33 2.87 16.20 10.31
N MET A 34 2.22 15.90 9.20
CA MET A 34 1.20 16.77 8.61
C MET A 34 0.05 17.00 9.57
N MET A 35 -0.45 15.93 10.20
CA MET A 35 -1.53 16.01 11.17
C MET A 35 -1.13 16.81 12.41
N ALA A 36 0.05 16.54 12.98
CA ALA A 36 0.55 17.27 14.14
C ALA A 36 0.64 18.79 13.86
N ASN A 37 1.13 19.17 12.68
CA ASN A 37 1.21 20.58 12.26
C ASN A 37 -0.17 21.20 11.95
N ALA A 38 -1.13 20.43 11.47
CA ALA A 38 -2.50 20.91 11.27
C ALA A 38 -3.18 21.19 12.63
N VAL A 39 -3.06 20.24 13.57
CA VAL A 39 -3.62 20.36 14.92
C VAL A 39 -3.00 21.54 15.68
N SER A 40 -1.68 21.75 15.57
CA SER A 40 -1.02 22.91 16.20
C SER A 40 -1.50 24.26 15.65
N LYS A 41 -2.12 24.27 14.46
CA LYS A 41 -2.75 25.43 13.83
C LYS A 41 -4.27 25.50 14.06
N GLY A 42 -4.80 24.69 14.97
CA GLY A 42 -6.21 24.72 15.37
C GLY A 42 -7.15 23.82 14.55
N VAL A 43 -6.62 22.98 13.65
CA VAL A 43 -7.46 21.97 12.97
C VAL A 43 -7.95 20.94 13.98
N ARG A 44 -9.26 20.71 14.00
CA ARG A 44 -9.89 19.65 14.79
C ARG A 44 -9.99 18.37 13.97
N VAL A 45 -9.62 17.26 14.57
CA VAL A 45 -9.55 15.95 13.91
C VAL A 45 -10.44 14.99 14.67
N PHE A 46 -11.35 14.35 13.96
CA PHE A 46 -12.27 13.36 14.52
C PHE A 46 -11.93 11.99 13.94
N ALA A 47 -11.03 11.26 14.60
CA ALA A 47 -10.63 9.92 14.19
C ALA A 47 -11.64 8.85 14.63
N GLY A 48 -11.69 7.73 13.92
CA GLY A 48 -12.59 6.61 14.26
C GLY A 48 -14.07 6.97 14.09
N GLU A 49 -14.36 7.73 13.04
CA GLU A 49 -15.70 8.19 12.70
C GLU A 49 -15.86 8.25 11.19
N ALA A 50 -16.72 7.38 10.64
CA ALA A 50 -17.01 7.36 9.21
C ALA A 50 -17.98 8.48 8.82
N VAL A 51 -17.79 9.05 7.63
CA VAL A 51 -18.79 9.89 6.97
C VAL A 51 -19.85 8.99 6.38
N LEU A 52 -21.12 9.22 6.74
CA LEU A 52 -22.27 8.43 6.33
C LEU A 52 -23.10 9.12 5.26
N SER A 53 -23.28 10.44 5.35
CA SER A 53 -23.95 11.22 4.30
C SER A 53 -23.31 12.59 4.08
N ILE A 54 -23.42 13.07 2.85
CA ILE A 54 -23.10 14.44 2.47
C ILE A 54 -24.31 15.00 1.74
N ASP A 55 -24.94 15.98 2.36
CA ASP A 55 -26.14 16.62 1.86
C ASP A 55 -25.90 18.13 1.64
N SER A 56 -26.75 18.76 0.83
CA SER A 56 -26.86 20.22 0.73
C SER A 56 -28.30 20.66 0.98
N GLY A 57 -28.47 21.67 1.84
CA GLY A 57 -29.76 22.27 2.15
C GLY A 57 -30.17 23.38 1.17
N MET A 58 -31.37 23.94 1.37
CA MET A 58 -31.86 25.10 0.60
C MET A 58 -31.00 26.36 0.81
N ASP A 59 -30.26 26.44 1.91
CA ASP A 59 -29.37 27.54 2.26
C ASP A 59 -27.96 27.40 1.67
N THR A 60 -27.77 26.47 0.72
CA THR A 60 -26.51 26.16 0.00
C THR A 60 -25.38 25.60 0.87
N ARG A 61 -25.57 25.49 2.19
CA ARG A 61 -24.56 24.89 3.08
C ARG A 61 -24.61 23.38 2.98
N PHE A 62 -23.44 22.78 3.20
CA PHE A 62 -23.33 21.34 3.28
C PHE A 62 -23.63 20.84 4.68
N VAL A 63 -24.27 19.68 4.75
CA VAL A 63 -24.53 18.93 5.98
C VAL A 63 -23.85 17.57 5.86
N ILE A 64 -22.82 17.34 6.67
CA ILE A 64 -22.08 16.09 6.74
C ILE A 64 -22.59 15.33 7.96
N ARG A 65 -23.12 14.12 7.75
CA ARG A 65 -23.48 13.21 8.83
C ARG A 65 -22.42 12.15 8.98
N THR A 66 -22.09 11.87 10.22
CA THR A 66 -21.21 10.79 10.63
C THR A 66 -21.95 9.91 11.64
N GLU A 67 -21.30 8.86 12.14
CA GLU A 67 -21.86 8.02 13.21
C GLU A 67 -22.13 8.79 14.51
N LYS A 68 -21.39 9.87 14.79
CA LYS A 68 -21.43 10.54 16.10
C LYS A 68 -21.80 12.02 16.01
N ARG A 69 -21.86 12.61 14.81
CA ARG A 69 -21.95 14.07 14.61
C ARG A 69 -22.79 14.43 13.40
N THR A 70 -23.26 15.67 13.43
CA THR A 70 -23.73 16.39 12.25
C THR A 70 -22.91 17.67 12.16
N ILE A 71 -22.26 17.88 11.02
CA ILE A 71 -21.36 19.00 10.76
C ILE A 71 -21.99 19.83 9.65
N VAL A 72 -22.17 21.13 9.89
CA VAL A 72 -22.62 22.08 8.86
C VAL A 72 -21.43 22.93 8.42
N ALA A 73 -21.22 23.05 7.11
CA ALA A 73 -20.07 23.76 6.55
C ALA A 73 -20.42 24.48 5.25
N ASP A 74 -19.79 25.64 5.00
CA ASP A 74 -19.96 26.39 3.76
C ASP A 74 -19.21 25.75 2.57
N ARG A 75 -18.17 24.97 2.86
CA ARG A 75 -17.32 24.30 1.86
C ARG A 75 -16.87 22.93 2.36
N ILE A 76 -16.68 22.00 1.43
CA ILE A 76 -16.13 20.67 1.69
C ILE A 76 -14.93 20.44 0.78
N ILE A 77 -13.90 19.81 1.34
CA ILE A 77 -12.86 19.13 0.57
C ILE A 77 -13.04 17.63 0.83
N ASN A 78 -13.39 16.88 -0.20
CA ASN A 78 -13.51 15.42 -0.12
C ASN A 78 -12.19 14.77 -0.52
N ALA A 79 -11.57 14.04 0.41
CA ALA A 79 -10.36 13.24 0.19
C ALA A 79 -10.60 11.75 0.45
N ILE A 80 -11.86 11.32 0.47
CA ILE A 80 -12.25 9.92 0.59
C ILE A 80 -12.04 9.27 -0.78
N ASP A 81 -11.43 8.09 -0.80
CA ASP A 81 -11.24 7.34 -2.04
C ASP A 81 -12.61 7.03 -2.68
N ALA A 82 -12.62 6.93 -4.01
CA ALA A 82 -13.88 6.82 -4.74
C ALA A 82 -14.70 5.58 -4.36
N PHE A 83 -14.04 4.50 -3.90
CA PHE A 83 -14.74 3.30 -3.54
C PHE A 83 -15.49 3.48 -2.22
N ALA A 84 -14.82 3.99 -1.18
CA ALA A 84 -15.47 4.33 0.07
C ALA A 84 -16.52 5.43 -0.14
N PHE A 85 -16.24 6.40 -1.02
CA PHE A 85 -17.18 7.46 -1.37
C PHE A 85 -18.46 6.93 -2.03
N GLY A 86 -18.37 5.83 -2.81
CA GLY A 86 -19.52 5.16 -3.41
C GLY A 86 -20.52 4.60 -2.41
N LYS A 87 -20.15 4.49 -1.12
CA LYS A 87 -21.00 4.03 -0.02
C LYS A 87 -21.63 5.18 0.78
N ILE A 88 -21.26 6.43 0.49
CA ILE A 88 -21.75 7.61 1.20
C ILE A 88 -23.12 8.01 0.64
N ALA A 89 -24.09 8.23 1.52
CA ALA A 89 -25.44 8.67 1.15
C ALA A 89 -25.54 10.20 1.00
N GLY A 90 -26.74 10.67 0.68
CA GLY A 90 -27.08 12.09 0.57
C GLY A 90 -27.12 12.61 -0.86
N ASN A 91 -27.78 13.74 -1.07
CA ASN A 91 -28.00 14.27 -2.43
C ASN A 91 -26.69 14.65 -3.13
N VAL A 92 -25.78 15.34 -2.44
CA VAL A 92 -24.49 15.75 -3.01
C VAL A 92 -23.63 14.53 -3.37
N ALA A 93 -23.55 13.54 -2.48
CA ALA A 93 -22.79 12.32 -2.75
C ALA A 93 -23.36 11.57 -3.96
N ARG A 94 -24.68 11.43 -4.03
CA ARG A 94 -25.38 10.76 -5.15
C ARG A 94 -25.17 11.47 -6.48
N ASP A 95 -25.22 12.80 -6.48
CA ASP A 95 -25.00 13.59 -7.70
C ASP A 95 -23.59 13.36 -8.26
N ILE A 96 -22.57 13.33 -7.38
CA ILE A 96 -21.19 13.00 -7.77
C ILE A 96 -21.09 11.55 -8.27
N GLN A 97 -21.68 10.60 -7.54
CA GLN A 97 -21.67 9.17 -7.90
C GLN A 97 -22.33 8.89 -9.25
N ASN A 98 -23.33 9.69 -9.63
CA ASN A 98 -24.03 9.59 -10.91
C ASN A 98 -23.29 10.25 -12.08
N THR A 99 -22.18 10.96 -11.84
CA THR A 99 -21.38 11.52 -12.92
C THR A 99 -20.63 10.43 -13.68
N LYS A 100 -20.47 10.62 -14.99
CA LYS A 100 -19.65 9.72 -15.82
C LYS A 100 -18.21 9.62 -15.30
N GLN A 101 -17.65 10.73 -14.83
CA GLN A 101 -16.28 10.80 -14.30
C GLN A 101 -16.10 9.88 -13.09
N PHE A 102 -17.10 9.81 -12.21
CA PHE A 102 -17.07 8.89 -11.07
C PHE A 102 -17.24 7.44 -11.51
N GLN A 103 -18.17 7.17 -12.42
CA GLN A 103 -18.43 5.82 -12.95
C GLN A 103 -17.27 5.24 -13.77
N ASP A 104 -16.45 6.10 -14.37
CA ASP A 104 -15.28 5.68 -15.16
C ASP A 104 -14.05 5.32 -14.29
N LEU A 105 -14.11 5.54 -12.97
CA LEU A 105 -13.00 5.23 -12.07
C LEU A 105 -12.80 3.71 -11.97
N LYS A 106 -11.59 3.27 -12.29
CA LYS A 106 -11.15 1.88 -12.17
C LYS A 106 -10.26 1.73 -10.95
N TYR A 107 -10.46 0.63 -10.22
CA TYR A 107 -9.65 0.28 -9.07
C TYR A 107 -8.67 -0.82 -9.44
N THR A 108 -7.49 -0.75 -8.85
CA THR A 108 -6.50 -1.82 -8.88
C THR A 108 -6.38 -2.37 -7.47
N SER A 109 -6.59 -3.68 -7.35
CA SER A 109 -6.30 -4.37 -6.09
C SER A 109 -4.80 -4.53 -5.94
N CYS A 110 -4.29 -4.42 -4.72
CA CYS A 110 -2.90 -4.71 -4.43
C CYS A 110 -2.80 -5.63 -3.22
N ALA A 111 -1.90 -6.61 -3.27
CA ALA A 111 -1.53 -7.44 -2.14
C ALA A 111 -0.07 -7.16 -1.76
N THR A 112 0.19 -7.10 -0.46
CA THR A 112 1.56 -7.04 0.06
C THR A 112 1.73 -8.06 1.17
N VAL A 113 2.91 -8.69 1.22
CA VAL A 113 3.29 -9.58 2.31
C VAL A 113 4.65 -9.13 2.82
N ASP A 114 4.70 -8.69 4.07
CA ASP A 114 5.94 -8.43 4.78
C ASP A 114 6.36 -9.68 5.55
N ALA A 115 7.66 -9.99 5.55
CA ALA A 115 8.23 -11.15 6.23
C ALA A 115 9.43 -10.73 7.09
N TRP A 116 9.55 -11.35 8.26
CA TRP A 116 10.68 -11.15 9.18
C TRP A 116 11.41 -12.46 9.40
N TRP A 117 12.73 -12.37 9.46
CA TRP A 117 13.64 -13.50 9.42
C TRP A 117 14.55 -13.51 10.66
N ASP A 118 14.99 -14.69 11.07
CA ASP A 118 15.96 -14.81 12.17
C ASP A 118 17.34 -14.30 11.73
N ASP A 119 17.71 -14.57 10.47
CA ASP A 119 18.94 -14.09 9.85
C ASP A 119 18.69 -13.52 8.44
N ARG A 120 19.63 -12.71 7.96
CA ARG A 120 19.60 -12.08 6.62
C ARG A 120 20.20 -13.01 5.58
N PHE A 121 19.59 -14.18 5.38
CA PHE A 121 20.12 -15.26 4.53
C PHE A 121 20.51 -14.79 3.12
N TRP A 122 19.78 -13.81 2.57
CA TRP A 122 20.05 -13.22 1.25
C TRP A 122 21.44 -12.60 1.15
N GLU A 123 22.03 -12.10 2.25
CA GLU A 123 23.39 -11.53 2.25
C GLU A 123 24.48 -12.58 1.97
N ARG A 124 24.16 -13.87 2.06
CA ARG A 124 25.06 -14.97 1.67
C ARG A 124 24.94 -15.35 0.19
N SER A 125 23.92 -14.86 -0.51
CA SER A 125 23.68 -15.22 -1.90
C SER A 125 24.65 -14.50 -2.85
N GLN A 126 25.14 -15.23 -3.83
CA GLN A 126 25.90 -14.75 -4.99
C GLN A 126 25.10 -13.75 -5.83
N LEU A 127 23.76 -13.82 -5.80
CA LEU A 127 22.89 -12.81 -6.41
C LEU A 127 23.17 -11.39 -5.88
N LEU A 128 23.72 -11.28 -4.65
CA LEU A 128 24.02 -10.02 -3.99
C LEU A 128 25.51 -9.63 -4.03
N GLN A 129 26.39 -10.46 -4.59
CA GLN A 129 27.83 -10.19 -4.56
C GLN A 129 28.19 -8.98 -5.44
N GLY A 130 28.30 -7.81 -4.80
CA GLY A 130 28.60 -6.52 -5.44
C GLY A 130 27.37 -5.64 -5.69
N ASN A 131 26.16 -6.17 -5.49
CA ASN A 131 24.91 -5.45 -5.76
C ASN A 131 24.13 -5.17 -4.48
N THR A 132 23.55 -3.96 -4.41
CA THR A 132 22.52 -3.67 -3.42
C THR A 132 21.18 -4.10 -3.99
N LEU A 133 20.70 -5.27 -3.59
CA LEU A 133 19.39 -5.73 -4.03
C LEU A 133 18.31 -4.99 -3.27
N LEU A 134 17.73 -4.02 -3.95
CA LEU A 134 16.58 -3.26 -3.48
C LEU A 134 15.27 -3.91 -3.92
N GLN A 135 15.31 -4.69 -5.01
CA GLN A 135 14.16 -5.20 -5.73
C GLN A 135 14.50 -6.49 -6.50
N ILE A 136 13.73 -7.56 -6.32
CA ILE A 136 13.65 -8.71 -7.26
C ILE A 136 12.23 -8.76 -7.75
N SER A 137 12.04 -8.90 -9.07
CA SER A 137 10.73 -9.14 -9.65
C SER A 137 10.65 -10.51 -10.29
N ASN A 138 9.59 -11.26 -9.99
CA ASN A 138 9.29 -12.50 -10.67
C ASN A 138 7.77 -12.68 -10.84
N HIS A 139 7.31 -12.64 -12.09
CA HIS A 139 5.90 -12.73 -12.44
C HIS A 139 5.43 -14.16 -12.72
N ASP A 140 6.35 -15.08 -12.99
CA ASP A 140 6.00 -16.44 -13.44
C ASP A 140 5.52 -17.32 -12.26
N GLU A 141 5.98 -17.04 -11.04
CA GLU A 141 5.58 -17.78 -9.83
C GLU A 141 4.99 -16.90 -8.72
N CYS A 142 4.37 -15.78 -9.10
CA CYS A 142 3.65 -14.86 -8.22
C CYS A 142 4.47 -14.21 -7.10
N PHE A 143 5.80 -14.36 -7.12
CA PHE A 143 6.75 -13.67 -6.26
C PHE A 143 7.14 -12.32 -6.90
N ASN A 144 6.13 -11.47 -7.12
CA ASN A 144 6.20 -10.33 -8.04
C ASN A 144 7.22 -9.26 -7.70
N LEU A 145 7.41 -8.97 -6.40
CA LEU A 145 8.35 -7.95 -5.96
C LEU A 145 8.80 -8.17 -4.51
N MET A 146 10.09 -8.46 -4.33
CA MET A 146 10.77 -8.44 -3.03
C MET A 146 11.50 -7.11 -2.82
N ILE A 147 11.25 -6.41 -1.71
CA ILE A 147 12.01 -5.23 -1.30
C ILE A 147 12.81 -5.54 -0.04
N ILE A 148 14.12 -5.30 -0.08
CA ILE A 148 15.02 -5.48 1.06
C ILE A 148 15.49 -4.11 1.58
N PRO A 149 14.95 -3.63 2.71
CA PRO A 149 15.46 -2.45 3.37
C PRO A 149 16.92 -2.65 3.79
N ASN A 150 17.81 -1.83 3.25
CA ASN A 150 19.25 -1.86 3.51
C ASN A 150 19.74 -0.64 4.30
N TYR A 151 18.87 0.31 4.64
CA TYR A 151 19.22 1.51 5.40
C TYR A 151 19.65 1.16 6.84
N PRO A 152 20.67 1.84 7.42
CA PRO A 152 21.18 1.51 8.76
C PRO A 152 20.10 1.46 9.86
N TYR A 153 19.09 2.33 9.77
CA TYR A 153 18.04 2.43 10.79
C TYR A 153 16.96 1.32 10.71
N VAL A 154 16.96 0.48 9.67
CA VAL A 154 15.97 -0.61 9.47
C VAL A 154 16.62 -1.95 9.14
N LYS A 155 17.91 -1.97 8.77
CA LYS A 155 18.67 -3.19 8.41
C LYS A 155 18.56 -4.26 9.50
N GLY A 156 18.64 -3.86 10.77
CA GLY A 156 18.55 -4.76 11.92
C GLY A 156 17.15 -5.33 12.21
N SER A 157 16.12 -4.92 11.46
CA SER A 157 14.78 -5.54 11.59
C SER A 157 14.73 -6.95 11.00
N ASN A 158 15.70 -7.32 10.15
CA ASN A 158 15.66 -8.53 9.33
C ASN A 158 14.28 -8.70 8.67
N GLY A 159 13.71 -7.59 8.19
CA GLY A 159 12.41 -7.55 7.52
C GLY A 159 12.56 -7.32 6.03
N THR A 160 11.66 -7.90 5.24
CA THR A 160 11.54 -7.72 3.80
C THR A 160 10.09 -7.50 3.44
N ARG A 161 9.79 -6.68 2.43
CA ARG A 161 8.54 -6.89 1.69
C ARG A 161 8.79 -8.10 0.82
N ALA A 162 8.25 -9.24 1.20
CA ALA A 162 8.48 -10.51 0.52
C ALA A 162 7.64 -10.64 -0.75
N ALA A 163 6.45 -10.05 -0.77
CA ALA A 163 5.63 -9.95 -1.96
C ALA A 163 4.97 -8.57 -2.05
N TYR A 164 4.88 -8.04 -3.26
CA TYR A 164 4.00 -6.94 -3.65
C TYR A 164 3.44 -7.32 -5.01
N ASP A 165 2.12 -7.33 -5.15
CA ASP A 165 1.48 -7.54 -6.43
C ASP A 165 0.25 -6.66 -6.60
N ASP A 166 0.10 -6.05 -7.77
CA ASP A 166 -1.07 -5.30 -8.21
C ASP A 166 -1.55 -5.76 -9.61
N GLY A 167 -1.07 -6.95 -10.04
CA GLY A 167 -1.31 -7.54 -11.35
C GLY A 167 -1.93 -8.94 -11.27
N VAL A 168 -1.39 -9.86 -12.09
CA VAL A 168 -2.02 -11.15 -12.40
C VAL A 168 -2.12 -12.13 -11.21
N CYS A 169 -1.34 -11.91 -10.15
CA CYS A 169 -1.26 -12.82 -9.01
C CYS A 169 -2.00 -12.32 -7.76
N VAL A 170 -2.71 -11.20 -7.86
CA VAL A 170 -3.32 -10.53 -6.71
C VAL A 170 -4.42 -11.40 -6.12
N GLU A 171 -5.07 -12.20 -6.98
CA GLU A 171 -6.07 -13.20 -6.61
C GLU A 171 -5.46 -14.37 -5.82
N THR A 172 -4.30 -14.88 -6.24
CA THR A 172 -3.55 -15.91 -5.50
C THR A 172 -3.17 -15.42 -4.11
N TRP A 173 -2.62 -14.20 -4.01
CA TRP A 173 -2.30 -13.61 -2.72
C TRP A 173 -3.55 -13.36 -1.88
N ARG A 174 -4.65 -12.95 -2.50
CA ARG A 174 -5.94 -12.80 -1.83
C ARG A 174 -6.42 -14.08 -1.18
N ASP A 175 -6.41 -15.20 -1.90
CA ASP A 175 -6.89 -16.47 -1.37
C ASP A 175 -6.05 -16.94 -0.18
N LEU A 176 -4.71 -16.81 -0.30
CA LEU A 176 -3.79 -17.13 0.78
C LEU A 176 -4.04 -16.27 2.02
N LEU A 177 -4.25 -14.96 1.84
CA LEU A 177 -4.47 -14.03 2.94
C LEU A 177 -5.86 -14.21 3.59
N ASN A 178 -6.90 -14.45 2.80
CA ASN A 178 -8.26 -14.71 3.27
C ASN A 178 -8.38 -16.05 3.99
N SER A 179 -7.48 -17.02 3.74
CA SER A 179 -7.45 -18.28 4.48
C SER A 179 -7.17 -18.10 5.98
N GLY A 180 -6.56 -16.98 6.38
CA GLY A 180 -6.11 -16.74 7.75
C GLY A 180 -4.98 -17.67 8.22
N ASN A 181 -4.46 -18.54 7.34
CA ASN A 181 -3.47 -19.55 7.69
C ASN A 181 -2.05 -18.98 7.56
N ALA A 182 -1.53 -18.44 8.68
CA ALA A 182 -0.19 -17.87 8.73
C ALA A 182 0.92 -18.89 8.39
N SER A 183 0.74 -20.18 8.71
CA SER A 183 1.72 -21.21 8.38
C SER A 183 1.79 -21.45 6.87
N LEU A 184 0.64 -21.53 6.21
CA LEU A 184 0.57 -21.64 4.75
C LEU A 184 1.22 -20.42 4.07
N LEU A 185 0.94 -19.21 4.57
CA LEU A 185 1.56 -18.00 4.03
C LEU A 185 3.08 -17.98 4.21
N ARG A 186 3.61 -18.46 5.35
CA ARG A 186 5.06 -18.58 5.58
C ARG A 186 5.70 -19.57 4.61
N GLU A 187 5.06 -20.72 4.38
CA GLU A 187 5.56 -21.73 3.45
C GLU A 187 5.55 -21.23 2.01
N GLU A 188 4.49 -20.54 1.57
CA GLU A 188 4.46 -19.98 0.22
C GLU A 188 5.57 -18.94 0.02
N ILE A 189 5.77 -18.04 0.99
CA ILE A 189 6.85 -17.06 0.95
C ILE A 189 8.23 -17.73 0.91
N ARG A 190 8.46 -18.74 1.76
CA ARG A 190 9.70 -19.52 1.74
C ARG A 190 9.92 -20.20 0.40
N ALA A 191 8.89 -20.86 -0.14
CA ALA A 191 8.96 -21.57 -1.41
C ALA A 191 9.24 -20.62 -2.58
N GLY A 192 8.54 -19.50 -2.65
CA GLY A 192 8.78 -18.44 -3.64
C GLY A 192 10.20 -17.89 -3.58
N MET A 193 10.67 -17.56 -2.38
CA MET A 193 12.04 -17.10 -2.19
C MET A 193 13.07 -18.17 -2.54
N GLN A 194 12.82 -19.45 -2.25
CA GLN A 194 13.75 -20.53 -2.57
C GLN A 194 13.92 -20.73 -4.08
N ARG A 195 12.87 -20.47 -4.88
CA ARG A 195 12.95 -20.47 -6.34
C ARG A 195 13.86 -19.37 -6.88
N VAL A 196 13.89 -18.22 -6.20
CA VAL A 196 14.74 -17.08 -6.55
C VAL A 196 16.17 -17.27 -6.07
N PHE A 197 16.35 -17.58 -4.79
CA PHE A 197 17.65 -17.76 -4.14
C PHE A 197 18.10 -19.22 -4.24
N THR A 198 18.50 -19.64 -5.44
CA THR A 198 18.86 -21.04 -5.74
C THR A 198 20.19 -21.47 -5.12
N ASP A 199 21.03 -20.53 -4.70
CA ASP A 199 22.38 -20.74 -4.21
C ASP A 199 22.50 -20.71 -2.67
N VAL A 200 21.40 -20.41 -1.97
CA VAL A 200 21.32 -20.43 -0.50
C VAL A 200 20.04 -21.12 -0.04
N VAL A 201 20.09 -21.70 1.17
CA VAL A 201 18.89 -22.24 1.81
C VAL A 201 18.08 -21.10 2.41
N VAL A 202 16.84 -20.94 1.94
CA VAL A 202 15.89 -19.98 2.48
C VAL A 202 15.22 -20.56 3.73
N PRO A 203 15.43 -19.96 4.92
CA PRO A 203 14.79 -20.42 6.14
C PRO A 203 13.28 -20.15 6.09
N LEU A 204 12.51 -20.76 6.99
CA LEU A 204 11.13 -20.33 7.19
C LEU A 204 11.13 -18.93 7.84
N PRO A 205 10.38 -17.93 7.33
CA PRO A 205 10.30 -16.64 7.99
C PRO A 205 9.78 -16.81 9.42
N ARG A 206 10.31 -16.09 10.40
CA ARG A 206 9.83 -16.11 11.79
C ARG A 206 8.37 -15.68 11.88
N THR A 207 8.01 -14.62 11.16
CA THR A 207 6.63 -14.13 11.07
C THR A 207 6.38 -13.47 9.72
N VAL A 208 5.11 -13.43 9.33
CA VAL A 208 4.62 -12.80 8.10
C VAL A 208 3.41 -11.95 8.43
N LYS A 209 3.24 -10.84 7.70
CA LYS A 209 2.06 -10.00 7.76
C LYS A 209 1.63 -9.65 6.35
N GLY A 210 0.48 -10.18 5.95
CA GLY A 210 -0.17 -9.79 4.72
C GLY A 210 -1.08 -8.59 4.89
N THR A 211 -1.21 -7.80 3.83
CA THR A 211 -2.23 -6.76 3.70
C THR A 211 -2.79 -6.82 2.30
N LEU A 212 -4.11 -6.95 2.21
CA LEU A 212 -4.85 -6.71 0.98
C LEU A 212 -5.29 -5.26 0.97
N HIS A 213 -4.77 -4.52 0.00
CA HIS A 213 -5.17 -3.17 -0.31
C HIS A 213 -6.31 -3.27 -1.32
N TYR A 214 -7.50 -3.50 -0.76
CA TYR A 214 -8.75 -3.44 -1.51
C TYR A 214 -9.32 -2.03 -1.51
N PRO A 215 -10.14 -1.73 -2.52
CA PRO A 215 -11.45 -1.17 -2.26
C PRO A 215 -12.32 -2.26 -1.60
N ILE A 216 -12.46 -2.27 -0.26
CA ILE A 216 -13.10 -3.38 0.50
C ILE A 216 -14.58 -3.59 0.08
N GLY A 217 -14.88 -4.57 -0.76
CA GLY A 217 -16.23 -5.14 -0.96
C GLY A 217 -16.17 -6.65 -0.75
N ASN A 218 -17.11 -7.33 -0.07
CA ASN A 218 -18.51 -7.01 0.20
C ASN A 218 -18.79 -6.34 1.55
#